data_AF-A0A956PMI1-F1
#
_entry.id   AF-A0A956PMI1-F1
#
_cell.length_a   1.000
_cell.length_b   1.000
_cell.length_c   1.000
_cell.angle_alpha   90.00
_cell.angle_beta   90.00
_cell.angle_gamma   90.00
#
_symmetry.space_group_name_H-M   'P 1'
#
loop_
_entity.id
_entity.type
_entity.pdbx_description
1 polymer ?
#
loop_
_entity_poly.entity_id
_entity_poly.type
_entity_poly.pdbx_seq_one_letter_code
_entity_poly.pdbx_strand_id
1 'polypeptide(L)'
;MRRSPSRRQRRFTTQAPLRHAVAVEAARLLYQREFKEYYQAKREAARRQGCKVLPTNHEIHHQLLLIAQATEGSERTARLADMRRAALNVMEILQEFKPKLIGSVWTGHIRRGSDIDINIYAPGPDVVLWKLEKANLFGQAERVQAKQDGRRMEFVHIHLHHPSGHEVEITLYPPEDYRIHPTCSITGGPIARGSVAELRQLLLGLENEETSPTGSGEVSELQSLLLGSPSVSKLIQLIPELALCGETPQNHYHHLDVLGHTLEVMRQMAELRAEGYRRIGAHTNELVEHLTGPGPDGWSREALLVLAALLHDVGKPETMSLHPSGRIQFIGHEDVGARMAREIAARLGLTPGVTEALERLVALHMLPVHLGDGRPQPSDLHLMLRGAGELAPELLLLSLADVLSARGPAQPGYRAEEQLIFVQEMLGEFFDHGFLRFPNLPVSSMDLQTEFGVEESVLSCRMLEQLTLDYVDGEFQGREDGLARAAELLEAPADLW
;
A
#
# COMPACT_ATOMS: atom_id res chain seq x y z
N MET A 1 36.91 21.36 -38.89
CA MET A 1 35.85 20.33 -39.06
C MET A 1 35.69 19.56 -37.76
N ARG A 2 34.66 19.88 -36.97
CA ARG A 2 34.21 19.08 -35.81
C ARG A 2 32.77 18.66 -36.10
N ARG A 3 32.49 17.35 -36.12
CA ARG A 3 31.15 16.79 -36.32
C ARG A 3 30.52 16.49 -34.97
N SER A 4 29.33 17.04 -34.75
CA SER A 4 28.43 16.77 -33.63
C SER A 4 27.78 15.38 -33.77
N PRO A 5 27.56 14.61 -32.69
CA PRO A 5 26.79 13.37 -32.75
C PRO A 5 25.29 13.63 -32.61
N SER A 6 24.51 12.91 -33.42
CA SER A 6 23.06 13.00 -33.56
C SER A 6 22.29 12.48 -32.35
N ARG A 7 21.33 13.27 -31.87
CA ARG A 7 20.21 12.87 -30.99
C ARG A 7 19.41 11.72 -31.64
N ARG A 8 19.40 10.53 -31.03
CA ARG A 8 18.38 9.49 -31.28
C ARG A 8 17.26 9.64 -30.26
N GLN A 9 16.15 10.25 -30.66
CA GLN A 9 14.87 10.14 -29.96
C GLN A 9 14.32 8.72 -30.16
N ARG A 10 14.08 7.97 -29.07
CA ARG A 10 13.27 6.75 -29.11
C ARG A 10 11.79 7.15 -29.18
N ARG A 11 11.10 6.76 -30.24
CA ARG A 11 9.64 6.86 -30.39
C ARG A 11 8.97 5.69 -29.65
N PHE A 12 8.22 5.96 -28.59
CA PHE A 12 7.22 5.04 -28.04
C PHE A 12 5.85 5.45 -28.58
N THR A 13 5.30 4.73 -29.57
CA THR A 13 3.87 4.82 -29.90
C THR A 13 3.34 3.53 -30.52
N THR A 14 2.11 3.14 -30.14
CA THR A 14 1.08 2.30 -30.83
C THR A 14 0.59 0.97 -30.22
N GLN A 15 1.22 0.35 -29.20
CA GLN A 15 0.75 -0.98 -28.71
C GLN A 15 -0.01 -1.01 -27.36
N ALA A 16 0.08 0.02 -26.53
CA ALA A 16 -0.57 0.04 -25.21
C ALA A 16 -2.12 0.05 -25.27
N PRO A 17 -2.77 0.85 -26.14
CA PRO A 17 -4.24 0.90 -26.20
C PRO A 17 -4.87 -0.42 -26.64
N LEU A 18 -4.24 -1.11 -27.60
CA LEU A 18 -4.70 -2.41 -28.09
C LEU A 18 -4.58 -3.51 -27.03
N ARG A 19 -3.52 -3.48 -26.21
CA ARG A 19 -3.29 -4.45 -25.14
C ARG A 19 -4.34 -4.35 -24.04
N HIS A 20 -4.67 -3.12 -23.65
CA HIS A 20 -5.72 -2.84 -22.67
C HIS A 20 -7.10 -3.33 -23.18
N ALA A 21 -7.45 -3.06 -24.44
CA ALA A 21 -8.70 -3.56 -25.03
C ALA A 21 -8.81 -5.10 -25.02
N VAL A 22 -7.70 -5.80 -25.23
CA VAL A 22 -7.64 -7.26 -25.10
C VAL A 22 -7.79 -7.70 -23.65
N ALA A 23 -7.21 -6.97 -22.69
CA ALA A 23 -7.35 -7.27 -21.26
C ALA A 23 -8.78 -7.13 -20.75
N VAL A 24 -9.48 -6.06 -21.16
CA VAL A 24 -10.90 -5.81 -20.85
C VAL A 24 -11.79 -6.94 -21.38
N GLU A 25 -11.60 -7.33 -22.66
CA GLU A 25 -12.38 -8.40 -23.26
C GLU A 25 -12.07 -9.77 -22.64
N ALA A 26 -10.79 -10.06 -22.35
CA ALA A 26 -10.40 -11.28 -21.66
C ALA A 26 -11.00 -11.37 -20.25
N ALA A 27 -11.07 -10.26 -19.53
CA ALA A 27 -11.72 -10.18 -18.22
C ALA A 27 -13.23 -10.40 -18.33
N ARG A 28 -13.90 -9.83 -19.34
CA ARG A 28 -15.31 -10.07 -19.60
C ARG A 28 -15.59 -11.56 -19.90
N LEU A 29 -14.76 -12.19 -20.71
CA LEU A 29 -14.85 -13.63 -21.04
C LEU A 29 -14.73 -14.53 -19.79
N LEU A 30 -13.80 -14.19 -18.88
CA LEU A 30 -13.64 -14.88 -17.60
C LEU A 30 -14.85 -14.62 -16.67
N TYR A 31 -15.34 -13.38 -16.64
CA TYR A 31 -16.49 -12.99 -15.83
C TYR A 31 -17.78 -13.71 -16.26
N GLN A 32 -18.03 -13.79 -17.57
CA GLN A 32 -19.20 -14.45 -18.15
C GLN A 32 -19.08 -15.99 -18.19
N ARG A 33 -17.98 -16.54 -17.66
CA ARG A 33 -17.68 -17.99 -17.60
C ARG A 33 -17.59 -18.68 -18.96
N GLU A 34 -17.28 -17.95 -20.03
CA GLU A 34 -16.96 -18.55 -21.33
C GLU A 34 -15.63 -19.33 -21.26
N PHE A 35 -14.70 -18.93 -20.39
CA PHE A 35 -13.42 -19.58 -20.17
C PHE A 35 -13.07 -19.64 -18.67
N LYS A 36 -12.38 -20.70 -18.24
CA LYS A 36 -11.87 -20.86 -16.86
C LYS A 36 -10.40 -20.44 -16.71
N GLU A 37 -9.63 -20.45 -17.80
CA GLU A 37 -8.19 -20.18 -17.79
C GLU A 37 -7.84 -18.84 -18.43
N TYR A 38 -7.00 -18.05 -17.75
CA TYR A 38 -6.52 -16.75 -18.23
C TYR A 38 -5.85 -16.81 -19.62
N TYR A 39 -5.08 -17.87 -19.88
CA TYR A 39 -4.39 -18.04 -21.16
C TYR A 39 -5.35 -18.25 -22.33
N GLN A 40 -6.42 -19.02 -22.11
CA GLN A 40 -7.45 -19.26 -23.11
C GLN A 40 -8.25 -17.97 -23.38
N ALA A 41 -8.64 -17.27 -22.30
CA ALA A 41 -9.37 -16.02 -22.37
C ALA A 41 -8.62 -14.92 -23.14
N LYS A 42 -7.31 -14.74 -22.89
CA LYS A 42 -6.52 -13.70 -23.59
C LYS A 42 -6.24 -14.00 -25.05
N ARG A 43 -6.09 -15.29 -25.42
CA ARG A 43 -5.94 -15.69 -26.83
C ARG A 43 -7.23 -15.44 -27.62
N GLU A 44 -8.37 -15.77 -27.03
CA GLU A 44 -9.65 -15.54 -27.67
C GLU A 44 -9.97 -14.04 -27.76
N ALA A 45 -9.70 -13.27 -26.70
CA ALA A 45 -9.83 -11.82 -26.72
C ALA A 45 -8.95 -11.16 -27.80
N ALA A 46 -7.68 -11.58 -27.94
CA ALA A 46 -6.78 -11.05 -28.97
C ALA A 46 -7.26 -11.40 -30.38
N ARG A 47 -7.80 -12.62 -30.58
CA ARG A 47 -8.40 -13.05 -31.84
C ARG A 47 -9.62 -12.20 -32.22
N ARG A 48 -10.52 -11.95 -31.26
CA ARG A 48 -11.72 -11.10 -31.45
C ARG A 48 -11.36 -9.65 -31.77
N GLN A 49 -10.26 -9.15 -31.19
CA GLN A 49 -9.73 -7.80 -31.44
C GLN A 49 -8.82 -7.71 -32.69
N GLY A 50 -8.66 -8.81 -33.44
CA GLY A 50 -7.86 -8.83 -34.67
C GLY A 50 -6.36 -8.57 -34.46
N CYS A 51 -5.84 -8.83 -33.26
CA CYS A 51 -4.46 -8.49 -32.89
C CYS A 51 -3.68 -9.68 -32.33
N LYS A 52 -2.35 -9.53 -32.24
CA LYS A 52 -1.43 -10.55 -31.67
C LYS A 52 -0.88 -10.15 -30.30
N VAL A 53 -1.28 -8.99 -29.78
CA VAL A 53 -0.79 -8.47 -28.51
C VAL A 53 -1.55 -9.15 -27.37
N LEU A 54 -0.82 -9.78 -26.44
CA LEU A 54 -1.41 -10.46 -25.30
C LEU A 54 -1.11 -9.69 -24.01
N PRO A 55 -2.13 -9.41 -23.17
CA PRO A 55 -1.93 -8.86 -21.85
C PRO A 55 -1.37 -9.90 -20.87
N THR A 56 -0.77 -9.40 -19.81
CA THR A 56 -0.36 -10.14 -18.62
C THR A 56 -1.60 -10.66 -17.88
N ASN A 57 -1.43 -11.72 -17.08
CA ASN A 57 -2.53 -12.21 -16.25
C ASN A 57 -2.97 -11.18 -15.21
N HIS A 58 -2.05 -10.32 -14.77
CA HIS A 58 -2.33 -9.20 -13.86
C HIS A 58 -3.24 -8.15 -14.50
N GLU A 59 -2.96 -7.70 -15.72
CA GLU A 59 -3.81 -6.74 -16.46
C GLU A 59 -5.24 -7.29 -16.65
N ILE A 60 -5.39 -8.58 -16.96
CA ILE A 60 -6.71 -9.23 -17.08
C ILE A 60 -7.38 -9.33 -15.70
N HIS A 61 -6.62 -9.65 -14.65
CA HIS A 61 -7.13 -9.74 -13.29
C HIS A 61 -7.65 -8.39 -12.79
N HIS A 62 -6.92 -7.31 -13.03
CA HIS A 62 -7.34 -5.94 -12.73
C HIS A 62 -8.67 -5.59 -13.42
N GLN A 63 -8.80 -5.86 -14.72
CA GLN A 63 -10.06 -5.61 -15.44
C GLN A 63 -11.22 -6.49 -14.94
N LEU A 64 -10.92 -7.71 -14.47
CA LEU A 64 -11.90 -8.61 -13.88
C LEU A 64 -12.41 -8.10 -12.52
N LEU A 65 -11.54 -7.43 -11.75
CA LEU A 65 -11.92 -6.75 -10.50
C LEU A 65 -12.87 -5.58 -10.77
N LEU A 66 -12.55 -4.73 -11.75
CA LEU A 66 -13.40 -3.60 -12.15
C LEU A 66 -14.79 -4.05 -12.59
N ILE A 67 -14.88 -5.14 -13.38
CA ILE A 67 -16.16 -5.71 -13.81
C ILE A 67 -16.96 -6.25 -12.62
N ALA A 68 -16.30 -6.92 -11.67
CA ALA A 68 -16.95 -7.46 -10.48
C ALA A 68 -17.46 -6.35 -9.54
N GLN A 69 -16.66 -5.31 -9.30
CA GLN A 69 -17.04 -4.14 -8.49
C GLN A 69 -18.23 -3.40 -9.09
N ALA A 70 -18.22 -3.16 -10.40
CA ALA A 70 -19.30 -2.47 -11.10
C ALA A 70 -20.62 -3.26 -11.10
N THR A 71 -20.59 -4.57 -10.85
CA THR A 71 -21.77 -5.45 -10.97
C THR A 71 -22.33 -5.95 -9.63
N GLU A 72 -21.56 -6.04 -8.55
CA GLU A 72 -21.95 -6.85 -7.35
C GLU A 72 -22.17 -6.11 -6.00
N GLY A 73 -21.90 -4.80 -5.87
CA GLY A 73 -22.44 -3.93 -4.79
C GLY A 73 -22.34 -4.38 -3.30
N SER A 74 -23.24 -3.87 -2.45
CA SER A 74 -23.25 -4.00 -0.96
C SER A 74 -23.54 -5.39 -0.42
N GLU A 75 -24.19 -6.28 -1.19
CA GLU A 75 -24.44 -7.66 -0.80
C GLU A 75 -23.15 -8.49 -0.65
N ARG A 76 -22.08 -8.07 -1.32
CA ARG A 76 -20.76 -8.71 -1.26
C ARG A 76 -20.09 -8.53 0.09
N THR A 77 -20.20 -7.35 0.69
CA THR A 77 -19.59 -7.03 2.00
C THR A 77 -20.21 -7.88 3.10
N ALA A 78 -21.53 -8.02 3.11
CA ALA A 78 -22.24 -8.89 4.04
C ALA A 78 -21.85 -10.36 3.85
N ARG A 79 -21.81 -10.85 2.61
CA ARG A 79 -21.38 -12.22 2.30
C ARG A 79 -19.93 -12.49 2.70
N LEU A 80 -19.04 -11.53 2.53
CA LEU A 80 -17.64 -11.66 2.94
C LEU A 80 -17.51 -11.75 4.46
N ALA A 81 -18.28 -10.92 5.19
CA ALA A 81 -18.34 -11.00 6.65
C ALA A 81 -18.87 -12.37 7.11
N ASP A 82 -19.94 -12.87 6.49
CA ASP A 82 -20.51 -14.19 6.80
C ASP A 82 -19.51 -15.33 6.54
N MET A 83 -18.83 -15.32 5.39
CA MET A 83 -17.79 -16.30 5.07
C MET A 83 -16.61 -16.23 6.03
N ARG A 84 -16.21 -15.03 6.48
CA ARG A 84 -15.14 -14.83 7.46
C ARG A 84 -15.54 -15.33 8.85
N ARG A 85 -16.80 -15.14 9.29
CA ARG A 85 -17.30 -15.71 10.56
C ARG A 85 -17.33 -17.24 10.51
N ALA A 86 -17.77 -17.82 9.39
CA ALA A 86 -17.73 -19.27 9.17
C ALA A 86 -16.29 -19.82 9.18
N ALA A 87 -15.36 -19.12 8.50
CA ALA A 87 -13.94 -19.44 8.54
C ALA A 87 -13.39 -19.40 9.97
N LEU A 88 -13.69 -18.33 10.73
CA LEU A 88 -13.22 -18.18 12.10
C LEU A 88 -13.70 -19.33 13.00
N ASN A 89 -14.97 -19.74 12.88
CA ASN A 89 -15.51 -20.87 13.63
C ASN A 89 -14.71 -22.16 13.41
N VAL A 90 -14.45 -22.51 12.14
CA VAL A 90 -13.67 -23.71 11.79
C VAL A 90 -12.21 -23.59 12.28
N MET A 91 -11.61 -22.41 12.12
CA MET A 91 -10.24 -22.17 12.57
C MET A 91 -10.09 -22.20 14.10
N GLU A 92 -11.09 -21.79 14.87
CA GLU A 92 -11.07 -21.89 16.34
C GLU A 92 -11.14 -23.34 16.82
N ILE A 93 -11.98 -24.16 16.18
CA ILE A 93 -12.05 -25.61 16.45
C ILE A 93 -10.68 -26.26 16.19
N LEU A 94 -10.01 -25.85 15.11
CA LEU A 94 -8.73 -26.40 14.67
C LEU A 94 -7.51 -25.65 15.21
N GLN A 95 -7.65 -24.78 16.22
CA GLN A 95 -6.59 -23.87 16.67
C GLN A 95 -5.26 -24.56 17.00
N GLU A 96 -5.29 -25.80 17.53
CA GLU A 96 -4.09 -26.57 17.85
C GLU A 96 -3.23 -26.93 16.62
N PHE A 97 -3.85 -26.97 15.42
CA PHE A 97 -3.19 -27.23 14.14
C PHE A 97 -2.76 -25.93 13.42
N LYS A 98 -2.75 -24.80 14.13
CA LYS A 98 -2.30 -23.49 13.66
C LYS A 98 -2.90 -23.08 12.31
N PRO A 99 -4.24 -22.99 12.23
CA PRO A 99 -4.93 -22.77 10.97
C PRO A 99 -4.64 -21.38 10.40
N LYS A 100 -4.59 -21.31 9.07
CA LYS A 100 -4.40 -20.09 8.29
C LYS A 100 -5.46 -19.98 7.21
N LEU A 101 -6.26 -18.92 7.24
CA LEU A 101 -7.20 -18.61 6.16
C LEU A 101 -6.43 -18.08 4.95
N ILE A 102 -6.72 -18.61 3.77
CA ILE A 102 -6.10 -18.19 2.51
C ILE A 102 -7.16 -17.85 1.47
N GLY A 103 -6.72 -17.54 0.26
CA GLY A 103 -7.61 -17.41 -0.89
C GLY A 103 -8.51 -16.18 -0.86
N SER A 104 -9.68 -16.31 -1.49
CA SER A 104 -10.57 -15.18 -1.79
C SER A 104 -11.20 -14.56 -0.54
N VAL A 105 -11.44 -15.36 0.51
CA VAL A 105 -12.06 -14.93 1.77
C VAL A 105 -11.08 -14.13 2.64
N TRP A 106 -9.81 -14.53 2.65
CA TRP A 106 -8.76 -13.77 3.34
C TRP A 106 -8.50 -12.43 2.64
N THR A 107 -8.15 -12.51 1.35
CA THR A 107 -7.78 -11.32 0.56
C THR A 107 -8.95 -10.37 0.30
N GLY A 108 -10.19 -10.80 0.59
CA GLY A 108 -11.39 -9.98 0.42
C GLY A 108 -11.92 -9.95 -1.01
N HIS A 109 -11.43 -10.84 -1.90
CA HIS A 109 -11.78 -10.92 -3.32
C HIS A 109 -12.83 -12.01 -3.63
N ILE A 110 -13.83 -12.19 -2.75
CA ILE A 110 -14.88 -13.21 -2.94
C ILE A 110 -15.77 -12.92 -4.16
N ARG A 111 -16.27 -14.00 -4.77
CA ARG A 111 -17.25 -14.03 -5.87
C ARG A 111 -18.42 -14.92 -5.47
N ARG A 112 -19.51 -14.91 -6.24
CA ARG A 112 -20.65 -15.81 -5.99
C ARG A 112 -20.24 -17.27 -6.17
N GLY A 113 -20.31 -18.04 -5.08
CA GLY A 113 -19.89 -19.45 -5.03
C GLY A 113 -18.41 -19.67 -4.69
N SER A 114 -17.72 -18.65 -4.15
CA SER A 114 -16.42 -18.83 -3.52
C SER A 114 -16.52 -19.80 -2.34
N ASP A 115 -15.49 -20.62 -2.20
CA ASP A 115 -15.17 -21.52 -1.10
C ASP A 115 -14.30 -20.82 -0.02
N ILE A 116 -14.24 -21.44 1.15
CA ILE A 116 -13.39 -21.03 2.27
C ILE A 116 -12.17 -21.95 2.31
N ASP A 117 -11.01 -21.43 1.95
CA ASP A 117 -9.75 -22.17 1.91
C ASP A 117 -8.94 -22.00 3.21
N ILE A 118 -8.66 -23.09 3.92
CA ILE A 118 -7.89 -23.07 5.18
C ILE A 118 -6.69 -24.03 5.08
N ASN A 119 -5.49 -23.52 5.39
CA ASN A 119 -4.31 -24.36 5.56
C ASN A 119 -4.13 -24.72 7.04
N ILE A 120 -3.84 -25.98 7.33
CA ILE A 120 -3.53 -26.45 8.68
C ILE A 120 -2.28 -27.33 8.69
N TYR A 121 -1.69 -27.49 9.87
CA TYR A 121 -0.47 -28.25 10.10
C TYR A 121 -0.75 -29.38 11.09
N ALA A 122 -0.94 -30.59 10.57
CA ALA A 122 -1.46 -31.73 11.33
C ALA A 122 -0.73 -33.04 10.93
N PRO A 123 -0.56 -33.99 11.88
CA PRO A 123 0.13 -35.26 11.61
C PRO A 123 -0.65 -36.21 10.68
N GLY A 124 -1.95 -35.97 10.46
CA GLY A 124 -2.78 -36.76 9.55
C GLY A 124 -4.26 -36.35 9.58
N PRO A 125 -5.05 -36.78 8.58
CA PRO A 125 -6.47 -36.39 8.45
C PRO A 125 -7.37 -36.92 9.55
N ASP A 126 -7.08 -38.10 10.12
CA ASP A 126 -7.97 -38.75 11.11
C ASP A 126 -8.15 -37.90 12.38
N VAL A 127 -7.07 -37.26 12.85
CA VAL A 127 -7.10 -36.41 14.05
C VAL A 127 -7.91 -35.13 13.79
N VAL A 128 -7.82 -34.59 12.57
CA VAL A 128 -8.55 -33.40 12.14
C VAL A 128 -10.04 -33.71 11.99
N LEU A 129 -10.38 -34.81 11.30
CA LEU A 129 -11.76 -35.28 11.14
C LEU A 129 -12.43 -35.55 12.48
N TRP A 130 -11.76 -36.27 13.39
CA TRP A 130 -12.27 -36.53 14.74
C TRP A 130 -12.62 -35.24 15.51
N LYS A 131 -11.80 -34.19 15.35
CA LYS A 131 -12.01 -32.92 16.03
C LYS A 131 -13.17 -32.12 15.42
N LEU A 132 -13.29 -32.15 14.10
CA LEU A 132 -14.44 -31.58 13.39
C LEU A 132 -15.74 -32.28 13.79
N GLU A 133 -15.75 -33.62 13.84
CA GLU A 133 -16.92 -34.42 14.24
C GLU A 133 -17.37 -34.12 15.68
N LYS A 134 -16.42 -33.96 16.60
CA LYS A 134 -16.69 -33.52 17.98
C LYS A 134 -17.36 -32.16 18.07
N ALA A 135 -17.16 -31.30 17.07
CA ALA A 135 -17.80 -30.00 16.93
C ALA A 135 -19.06 -30.04 16.03
N ASN A 136 -19.56 -31.23 15.67
CA ASN A 136 -20.66 -31.47 14.74
C ASN A 136 -20.42 -30.94 13.31
N LEU A 137 -19.17 -30.86 12.87
CA LEU A 137 -18.78 -30.59 11.49
C LEU A 137 -18.31 -31.90 10.85
N PHE A 138 -18.97 -32.31 9.76
CA PHE A 138 -18.64 -33.56 9.08
C PHE A 138 -17.98 -33.25 7.74
N GLY A 139 -16.83 -33.86 7.48
CA GLY A 139 -16.05 -33.67 6.26
C GLY A 139 -15.54 -34.98 5.67
N GLN A 140 -15.07 -34.93 4.43
CA GLN A 140 -14.45 -36.06 3.74
C GLN A 140 -13.03 -35.70 3.32
N ALA A 141 -12.09 -36.61 3.58
CA ALA A 141 -10.70 -36.45 3.17
C ALA A 141 -10.45 -37.05 1.79
N GLU A 142 -9.84 -36.27 0.90
CA GLU A 142 -9.37 -36.68 -0.42
C GLU A 142 -7.85 -36.50 -0.53
N ARG A 143 -7.17 -37.44 -1.19
CA ARG A 143 -5.73 -37.36 -1.45
C ARG A 143 -5.50 -36.92 -2.88
N VAL A 144 -4.87 -35.77 -3.06
CA VAL A 144 -4.61 -35.16 -4.37
C VAL A 144 -3.11 -35.17 -4.64
N GLN A 145 -2.73 -35.68 -5.81
CA GLN A 145 -1.34 -35.65 -6.29
C GLN A 145 -1.11 -34.40 -7.13
N ALA A 146 -0.24 -33.50 -6.67
CA ALA A 146 0.15 -32.31 -7.39
C ALA A 146 1.64 -32.33 -7.74
N LYS A 147 2.01 -31.61 -8.81
CA LYS A 147 3.38 -31.53 -9.32
C LYS A 147 3.85 -30.08 -9.21
N GLN A 148 4.78 -29.81 -8.30
CA GLN A 148 5.35 -28.49 -8.04
C GLN A 148 6.88 -28.59 -8.07
N ASP A 149 7.55 -27.75 -8.86
CA ASP A 149 9.01 -27.77 -9.11
C ASP A 149 9.60 -29.16 -9.43
N GLY A 150 8.89 -29.93 -10.24
CA GLY A 150 9.33 -31.26 -10.69
C GLY A 150 9.27 -32.36 -9.61
N ARG A 151 8.95 -32.03 -8.36
CA ARG A 151 8.67 -32.98 -7.28
C ARG A 151 7.17 -33.32 -7.25
N ARG A 152 6.85 -34.61 -7.08
CA ARG A 152 5.47 -35.06 -6.82
C ARG A 152 5.19 -34.83 -5.34
N MET A 153 4.19 -34.03 -5.04
CA MET A 153 3.70 -33.79 -3.69
C MET A 153 2.31 -34.40 -3.56
N GLU A 154 2.05 -35.09 -2.46
CA GLU A 154 0.72 -35.56 -2.08
C GLU A 154 0.16 -34.59 -1.04
N PHE A 155 -0.98 -33.99 -1.36
CA PHE A 155 -1.73 -33.15 -0.43
C PHE A 155 -2.99 -33.88 0.00
N VAL A 156 -3.38 -33.68 1.26
CA VAL A 156 -4.66 -34.16 1.78
C VAL A 156 -5.57 -32.97 1.93
N HIS A 157 -6.72 -33.02 1.26
CA HIS A 157 -7.75 -32.00 1.32
C HIS A 157 -8.94 -32.58 2.10
N ILE A 158 -9.49 -31.82 3.04
CA ILE A 158 -10.75 -32.16 3.71
C ILE A 158 -11.81 -31.17 3.24
N HIS A 159 -12.86 -31.68 2.63
CA HIS A 159 -14.02 -30.89 2.20
C HIS A 159 -15.15 -31.07 3.20
N LEU A 160 -15.76 -29.96 3.64
CA LEU A 160 -16.92 -29.97 4.52
C LEU A 160 -17.90 -28.84 4.19
N HIS A 161 -19.17 -29.06 4.50
CA HIS A 161 -20.22 -28.03 4.42
C HIS A 161 -20.43 -27.40 5.80
N HIS A 162 -20.18 -26.11 5.92
CA HIS A 162 -20.43 -25.38 7.17
C HIS A 162 -21.94 -25.10 7.35
N PRO A 163 -22.49 -25.13 8.59
CA PRO A 163 -23.92 -24.87 8.85
C PRO A 163 -24.45 -23.53 8.33
N SER A 164 -23.57 -22.55 8.08
CA SER A 164 -23.92 -21.27 7.45
C SER A 164 -24.16 -21.36 5.94
N GLY A 165 -24.01 -22.54 5.32
CA GLY A 165 -24.21 -22.76 3.89
C GLY A 165 -23.00 -22.50 3.00
N HIS A 166 -21.79 -22.42 3.56
CA HIS A 166 -20.54 -22.23 2.81
C HIS A 166 -19.74 -23.54 2.72
N GLU A 167 -19.09 -23.76 1.58
CA GLU A 167 -18.14 -24.86 1.39
C GLU A 167 -16.78 -24.48 1.98
N VAL A 168 -16.18 -25.38 2.72
CA VAL A 168 -14.86 -25.20 3.34
C VAL A 168 -13.93 -26.30 2.84
N GLU A 169 -12.80 -25.89 2.29
CA GLU A 169 -11.70 -26.75 1.90
C GLU A 169 -10.52 -26.55 2.85
N ILE A 170 -10.06 -27.64 3.45
CA ILE A 170 -8.94 -27.63 4.39
C ILE A 170 -7.77 -28.39 3.79
N THR A 171 -6.67 -27.71 3.49
CA THR A 171 -5.43 -28.35 3.02
C THR A 171 -4.51 -28.68 4.20
N LEU A 172 -4.10 -29.94 4.31
CA LEU A 172 -3.21 -30.42 5.36
C LEU A 172 -1.76 -30.41 4.91
N TYR A 173 -0.91 -29.83 5.77
CA TYR A 173 0.55 -29.87 5.66
C TYR A 173 1.15 -30.63 6.86
N PRO A 174 2.32 -31.26 6.69
CA PRO A 174 3.07 -31.84 7.81
C PRO A 174 3.41 -30.78 8.87
N PRO A 175 3.41 -31.10 10.17
CA PRO A 175 3.73 -30.14 11.23
C PRO A 175 5.10 -29.45 11.10
N GLU A 176 6.09 -30.14 10.52
CA GLU A 176 7.43 -29.64 10.21
C GLU A 176 7.44 -28.51 9.18
N ASP A 177 6.46 -28.47 8.28
CA ASP A 177 6.37 -27.49 7.19
C ASP A 177 5.72 -26.16 7.64
N TYR A 178 5.44 -25.98 8.93
CA TYR A 178 4.84 -24.76 9.49
C TYR A 178 5.61 -23.48 9.13
N ARG A 179 6.94 -23.57 9.04
CA ARG A 179 7.82 -22.43 8.70
C ARG A 179 7.97 -22.22 7.19
N ILE A 180 7.49 -23.15 6.37
CA ILE A 180 7.56 -23.07 4.92
C ILE A 180 6.34 -22.27 4.43
N HIS A 181 6.60 -21.28 3.57
CA HIS A 181 5.56 -20.48 2.92
C HIS A 181 5.23 -21.13 1.56
N PRO A 182 4.10 -21.82 1.39
CA PRO A 182 3.73 -22.34 0.08
C PRO A 182 3.52 -21.19 -0.90
N THR A 183 3.97 -21.39 -2.14
CA THR A 183 3.91 -20.39 -3.21
C THR A 183 2.54 -20.39 -3.89
N CYS A 184 2.06 -19.21 -4.24
CA CYS A 184 0.78 -19.03 -4.90
C CYS A 184 0.91 -19.42 -6.38
N SER A 185 0.09 -20.36 -6.84
CA SER A 185 0.05 -20.80 -8.25
C SER A 185 -0.42 -19.71 -9.23
N ILE A 186 -0.98 -18.60 -8.72
CA ILE A 186 -1.51 -17.47 -9.49
C ILE A 186 -0.47 -16.34 -9.60
N THR A 187 0.24 -16.01 -8.52
CA THR A 187 1.16 -14.85 -8.46
C THR A 187 2.64 -15.24 -8.44
N GLY A 188 2.98 -16.51 -8.21
CA GLY A 188 4.37 -16.97 -8.07
C GLY A 188 5.06 -16.54 -6.76
N GLY A 189 4.44 -15.69 -5.96
CA GLY A 189 4.93 -15.23 -4.65
C GLY A 189 4.31 -15.99 -3.46
N PRO A 190 4.67 -15.65 -2.20
CA PRO A 190 4.11 -16.28 -1.01
C PRO A 190 2.59 -16.07 -0.89
N ILE A 191 1.83 -17.11 -0.56
CA ILE A 191 0.37 -17.03 -0.41
C ILE A 191 0.00 -16.08 0.73
N ALA A 192 -0.85 -15.08 0.45
CA ALA A 192 -1.45 -14.23 1.47
C ALA A 192 -2.30 -15.09 2.43
N ARG A 193 -1.96 -15.07 3.72
CA ARG A 193 -2.52 -15.97 4.73
C ARG A 193 -2.74 -15.27 6.07
N GLY A 194 -3.88 -15.51 6.70
CA GLY A 194 -4.26 -14.89 7.97
C GLY A 194 -4.44 -15.88 9.11
N SER A 195 -3.98 -15.52 10.31
CA SER A 195 -4.19 -16.28 11.54
C SER A 195 -5.59 -16.06 12.13
N VAL A 196 -5.94 -16.91 13.11
CA VAL A 196 -7.15 -16.74 13.94
C VAL A 196 -7.21 -15.36 14.58
N ALA A 197 -6.08 -14.86 15.10
CA ALA A 197 -6.02 -13.56 15.76
C ALA A 197 -6.26 -12.40 14.79
N GLU A 198 -5.63 -12.44 13.62
CA GLU A 198 -5.79 -11.41 12.58
C GLU A 198 -7.20 -11.45 11.98
N LEU A 199 -7.78 -12.62 11.75
CA LEU A 199 -9.17 -12.76 11.30
C LEU A 199 -10.17 -12.26 12.34
N ARG A 200 -9.91 -12.51 13.63
CA ARG A 200 -10.74 -11.98 14.73
C ARG A 200 -10.65 -10.46 14.80
N GLN A 201 -9.46 -9.87 14.64
CA GLN A 201 -9.30 -8.40 14.57
C GLN A 201 -10.04 -7.82 13.36
N LEU A 202 -9.98 -8.49 12.21
CA LEU A 202 -10.69 -8.08 11.00
C LEU A 202 -12.21 -8.11 11.18
N LEU A 203 -12.74 -9.10 11.90
CA LEU A 203 -14.18 -9.21 12.21
C LEU A 203 -14.61 -8.23 13.32
N LEU A 204 -13.78 -8.01 14.33
CA LEU A 204 -14.02 -7.00 15.36
C LEU A 204 -14.05 -5.58 14.76
N GLY A 205 -13.21 -5.31 13.76
CA GLY A 205 -13.28 -4.07 12.98
C GLY A 205 -14.62 -3.87 12.26
N LEU A 206 -15.29 -4.97 11.87
CA LEU A 206 -16.61 -4.95 11.23
C LEU A 206 -17.77 -4.88 12.24
N GLU A 207 -17.62 -5.45 13.44
CA GLU A 207 -18.64 -5.40 14.52
C GLU A 207 -18.61 -4.08 15.31
N ASN A 208 -17.46 -3.40 15.35
CA ASN A 208 -17.31 -2.07 15.94
C ASN A 208 -17.98 -0.96 15.11
N GLU A 209 -18.36 -1.23 13.85
CA GLU A 209 -19.23 -0.34 13.04
C GLU A 209 -20.70 -0.42 13.48
N GLU A 210 -21.17 -1.57 14.02
CA GLU A 210 -22.58 -1.75 14.45
C GLU A 210 -22.80 -1.54 15.95
N THR A 211 -21.75 -1.62 16.79
CA THR A 211 -21.89 -1.48 18.26
C THR A 211 -20.75 -0.69 18.91
N SER A 212 -20.55 0.57 18.53
CA SER A 212 -19.75 1.50 19.34
C SER A 212 -20.64 2.44 20.18
N PRO A 213 -20.57 2.38 21.53
CA PRO A 213 -21.28 3.31 22.40
C PRO A 213 -20.57 4.68 22.43
N THR A 214 -21.34 5.73 22.11
CA THR A 214 -21.14 7.13 22.56
C THR A 214 -19.69 7.67 22.50
N GLY A 215 -19.24 8.03 21.29
CA GLY A 215 -18.04 8.84 21.05
C GLY A 215 -17.92 9.40 19.61
N SER A 216 -18.82 9.02 18.70
CA SER A 216 -18.74 9.29 17.26
C SER A 216 -19.17 10.69 16.81
N GLY A 217 -19.80 11.48 17.68
CA GLY A 217 -20.29 12.82 17.33
C GLY A 217 -19.16 13.80 16.98
N GLU A 218 -18.18 13.93 17.86
CA GLU A 218 -17.12 14.94 17.71
C GLU A 218 -16.11 14.59 16.59
N VAL A 219 -15.80 13.31 16.41
CA VAL A 219 -14.89 12.80 15.36
C VAL A 219 -15.51 12.95 13.97
N SER A 220 -16.82 12.75 13.84
CA SER A 220 -17.55 12.99 12.59
C SER A 220 -17.71 14.50 12.31
N GLU A 221 -17.87 15.31 13.34
CA GLU A 221 -17.93 16.77 13.23
C GLU A 221 -16.59 17.37 12.82
N LEU A 222 -15.47 16.88 13.36
CA LEU A 222 -14.12 17.35 13.00
C LEU A 222 -13.81 17.09 11.52
N GLN A 223 -14.11 15.89 11.01
CA GLN A 223 -13.92 15.58 9.59
C GLN A 223 -14.76 16.48 8.69
N SER A 224 -16.04 16.66 9.04
CA SER A 224 -16.94 17.56 8.31
C SER A 224 -16.46 19.02 8.34
N LEU A 225 -15.93 19.46 9.48
CA LEU A 225 -15.37 20.79 9.65
C LEU A 225 -14.13 21.00 8.78
N LEU A 226 -13.18 20.05 8.79
CA LEU A 226 -11.96 20.12 7.99
C LEU A 226 -12.26 20.18 6.49
N LEU A 227 -13.21 19.38 6.02
CA LEU A 227 -13.60 19.36 4.61
C LEU A 227 -14.43 20.59 4.19
N GLY A 228 -15.08 21.27 5.15
CA GLY A 228 -16.01 22.38 4.96
C GLY A 228 -15.40 23.79 4.97
N SER A 229 -14.08 23.95 4.78
CA SER A 229 -13.37 25.25 4.77
C SER A 229 -13.58 26.08 6.05
N PRO A 230 -13.02 25.65 7.19
CA PRO A 230 -13.23 26.30 8.47
C PRO A 230 -12.56 27.68 8.55
N SER A 231 -13.13 28.58 9.35
CA SER A 231 -12.50 29.89 9.61
C SER A 231 -11.18 29.73 10.38
N VAL A 232 -10.22 30.62 10.12
CA VAL A 232 -8.91 30.64 10.80
C VAL A 232 -9.06 30.69 12.32
N SER A 233 -10.00 31.49 12.84
CA SER A 233 -10.27 31.57 14.27
C SER A 233 -10.75 30.24 14.85
N LYS A 234 -11.55 29.47 14.10
CA LYS A 234 -11.99 28.13 14.52
C LYS A 234 -10.84 27.12 14.50
N LEU A 235 -9.96 27.20 13.49
CA LEU A 235 -8.76 26.37 13.42
C LEU A 235 -7.83 26.62 14.61
N ILE A 236 -7.53 27.88 14.93
CA ILE A 236 -6.69 28.24 16.08
C ILE A 236 -7.32 27.81 17.42
N GLN A 237 -8.65 27.87 17.55
CA GLN A 237 -9.34 27.37 18.74
C GLN A 237 -9.17 25.85 18.93
N LEU A 238 -9.12 25.09 17.83
CA LEU A 238 -8.94 23.64 17.87
C LEU A 238 -7.47 23.25 18.01
N ILE A 239 -6.58 24.00 17.37
CA ILE A 239 -5.13 23.75 17.32
C ILE A 239 -4.42 25.08 17.66
N PRO A 240 -4.24 25.38 18.95
CA PRO A 240 -3.63 26.64 19.40
C PRO A 240 -2.21 26.88 18.89
N GLU A 241 -1.48 25.81 18.56
CA GLU A 241 -0.11 25.86 18.02
C GLU A 241 -0.05 26.66 16.70
N LEU A 242 -1.14 26.69 15.93
CA LEU A 242 -1.25 27.47 14.70
C LEU A 242 -1.13 28.99 14.92
N ALA A 243 -1.41 29.48 16.13
CA ALA A 243 -1.22 30.89 16.45
C ALA A 243 0.25 31.30 16.34
N LEU A 244 1.17 30.44 16.82
CA LEU A 244 2.63 30.68 16.71
C LEU A 244 3.10 30.65 15.26
N CYS A 245 2.48 29.83 14.41
CA CYS A 245 2.74 29.84 12.98
C CYS A 245 2.41 31.20 12.33
N GLY A 246 1.38 31.90 12.82
CA GLY A 246 1.02 33.23 12.33
C GLY A 246 1.99 34.34 12.76
N GLU A 247 2.77 34.11 13.82
CA GLU A 247 3.80 35.03 14.29
C GLU A 247 5.19 34.72 13.70
N THR A 248 5.32 33.60 12.98
CA THR A 248 6.60 33.11 12.47
C THR A 248 6.80 33.49 10.99
N PRO A 249 7.72 34.42 10.68
CA PRO A 249 8.00 34.79 9.29
C PRO A 249 8.70 33.63 8.56
N GLN A 250 8.34 33.38 7.30
CA GLN A 250 9.07 32.44 6.45
C GLN A 250 10.26 33.10 5.72
N ASN A 251 11.12 32.25 5.16
CA ASN A 251 12.29 32.64 4.36
C ASN A 251 11.89 33.49 3.13
N HIS A 252 12.88 34.17 2.51
CA HIS A 252 12.73 35.03 1.33
C HIS A 252 12.02 34.41 0.09
N TYR A 253 11.70 33.11 0.13
CA TYR A 253 10.94 32.37 -0.89
C TYR A 253 9.42 32.45 -0.68
N HIS A 254 8.94 33.00 0.45
CA HIS A 254 7.54 33.05 0.80
C HIS A 254 7.12 34.48 1.15
N HIS A 255 5.95 34.89 0.66
CA HIS A 255 5.37 36.21 0.87
C HIS A 255 4.43 36.24 2.09
N LEU A 256 4.33 35.13 2.82
CA LEU A 256 3.42 34.88 3.94
C LEU A 256 4.19 34.37 5.16
N ASP A 257 3.64 34.56 6.35
CA ASP A 257 4.04 33.81 7.55
C ASP A 257 3.68 32.31 7.41
N VAL A 258 4.13 31.47 8.34
CA VAL A 258 3.92 30.02 8.28
C VAL A 258 2.42 29.67 8.23
N LEU A 259 1.57 30.39 8.98
CA LEU A 259 0.13 30.15 8.95
C LEU A 259 -0.49 30.56 7.61
N GLY A 260 -0.12 31.71 7.06
CA GLY A 260 -0.59 32.18 5.76
C GLY A 260 -0.22 31.21 4.64
N HIS A 261 1.01 30.69 4.67
CA HIS A 261 1.43 29.63 3.76
C HIS A 261 0.59 28.36 3.93
N THR A 262 0.41 27.88 5.17
CA THR A 262 -0.42 26.71 5.49
C THR A 262 -1.85 26.86 4.96
N LEU A 263 -2.45 28.04 5.11
CA LEU A 263 -3.79 28.34 4.60
C LEU A 263 -3.84 28.34 3.06
N GLU A 264 -2.77 28.80 2.40
CA GLU A 264 -2.66 28.69 0.94
C GLU A 264 -2.54 27.22 0.50
N VAL A 265 -1.81 26.37 1.24
CA VAL A 265 -1.77 24.91 0.99
C VAL A 265 -3.16 24.30 1.07
N MET A 266 -3.92 24.61 2.12
CA MET A 266 -5.31 24.16 2.24
C MET A 266 -6.18 24.65 1.08
N ARG A 267 -5.96 25.89 0.62
CA ARG A 267 -6.66 26.46 -0.53
C ARG A 267 -6.33 25.70 -1.81
N GLN A 268 -5.06 25.39 -2.07
CA GLN A 268 -4.62 24.59 -3.22
C GLN A 268 -5.22 23.17 -3.18
N MET A 269 -5.26 22.53 -2.01
CA MET A 269 -5.92 21.23 -1.86
C MET A 269 -7.42 21.29 -2.18
N ALA A 270 -8.11 22.32 -1.69
CA ALA A 270 -9.51 22.53 -2.01
C ALA A 270 -9.74 22.77 -3.51
N GLU A 271 -8.82 23.47 -4.19
CA GLU A 271 -8.86 23.64 -5.65
C GLU A 271 -8.66 22.32 -6.39
N LEU A 272 -7.64 21.53 -6.02
CA LEU A 272 -7.39 20.19 -6.57
C LEU A 272 -8.63 19.29 -6.42
N ARG A 273 -9.27 19.31 -5.25
CA ARG A 273 -10.52 18.57 -5.01
C ARG A 273 -11.68 19.10 -5.85
N ALA A 274 -11.87 20.41 -5.92
CA ALA A 274 -12.97 21.03 -6.67
C ALA A 274 -12.87 20.77 -8.18
N GLU A 275 -11.65 20.64 -8.73
CA GLU A 275 -11.44 20.22 -10.11
C GLU A 275 -11.49 18.69 -10.29
N GLY A 276 -11.77 17.91 -9.23
CA GLY A 276 -11.83 16.45 -9.25
C GLY A 276 -10.47 15.81 -9.50
N TYR A 277 -9.40 16.43 -9.02
CA TYR A 277 -8.00 16.01 -9.18
C TYR A 277 -7.55 15.83 -10.65
N ARG A 278 -8.24 16.46 -11.61
CA ARG A 278 -8.00 16.29 -13.05
C ARG A 278 -6.57 16.58 -13.50
N ARG A 279 -5.82 17.41 -12.75
CA ARG A 279 -4.39 17.66 -13.01
C ARG A 279 -3.51 16.42 -12.88
N ILE A 280 -3.94 15.40 -12.15
CA ILE A 280 -3.20 14.13 -11.98
C ILE A 280 -3.21 13.29 -13.27
N GLY A 281 -4.16 13.51 -14.17
CA GLY A 281 -4.16 12.86 -15.47
C GLY A 281 -4.57 11.39 -15.39
N ALA A 282 -3.69 10.47 -15.81
CA ALA A 282 -4.03 9.08 -16.06
C ALA A 282 -4.61 8.34 -14.84
N HIS A 283 -4.07 8.60 -13.64
CA HIS A 283 -4.46 7.92 -12.39
C HIS A 283 -5.46 8.73 -11.54
N THR A 284 -6.18 9.68 -12.15
CA THR A 284 -7.14 10.53 -11.42
C THR A 284 -8.24 9.71 -10.76
N ASN A 285 -8.75 8.67 -11.42
CA ASN A 285 -9.86 7.88 -10.90
C ASN A 285 -9.42 7.00 -9.73
N GLU A 286 -8.26 6.36 -9.87
CA GLU A 286 -7.62 5.54 -8.85
C GLU A 286 -7.30 6.36 -7.61
N LEU A 287 -6.82 7.59 -7.79
CA LEU A 287 -6.60 8.53 -6.70
C LEU A 287 -7.91 8.92 -5.99
N VAL A 288 -8.96 9.24 -6.75
CA VAL A 288 -10.28 9.56 -6.17
C VAL A 288 -10.84 8.36 -5.42
N GLU A 289 -10.79 7.16 -5.99
CA GLU A 289 -11.21 5.92 -5.32
C GLU A 289 -10.41 5.69 -4.04
N HIS A 290 -9.09 5.87 -4.08
CA HIS A 290 -8.22 5.78 -2.91
C HIS A 290 -8.64 6.77 -1.82
N LEU A 291 -8.77 8.06 -2.14
CA LEU A 291 -9.12 9.11 -1.16
C LEU A 291 -10.54 8.99 -0.60
N THR A 292 -11.47 8.43 -1.38
CA THR A 292 -12.86 8.16 -0.94
C THR A 292 -13.03 6.81 -0.25
N GLY A 293 -12.02 5.94 -0.34
CA GLY A 293 -11.96 4.65 0.34
C GLY A 293 -11.74 4.77 1.85
N PRO A 294 -11.77 3.64 2.57
CA PRO A 294 -11.53 3.62 4.01
C PRO A 294 -10.07 4.03 4.29
N GLY A 295 -9.91 5.01 5.17
CA GLY A 295 -8.62 5.35 5.75
C GLY A 295 -8.34 4.60 7.04
N PRO A 296 -7.22 4.94 7.71
CA PRO A 296 -6.83 4.33 8.97
C PRO A 296 -7.96 4.41 10.01
N ASP A 297 -8.28 3.29 10.64
CA ASP A 297 -9.36 3.17 11.64
C ASP A 297 -10.72 3.74 11.17
N GLY A 298 -11.01 3.71 9.87
CA GLY A 298 -12.27 4.19 9.30
C GLY A 298 -12.35 5.72 9.10
N TRP A 299 -11.28 6.46 9.34
CA TRP A 299 -11.23 7.89 9.03
C TRP A 299 -11.18 8.15 7.52
N SER A 300 -11.75 9.28 7.09
CA SER A 300 -11.59 9.76 5.72
C SER A 300 -10.12 10.09 5.43
N ARG A 301 -9.58 9.50 4.36
CA ARG A 301 -8.23 9.82 3.85
C ARG A 301 -8.11 11.27 3.41
N GLU A 302 -9.18 11.82 2.82
CA GLU A 302 -9.21 13.24 2.45
C GLU A 302 -9.19 14.15 3.69
N ALA A 303 -9.93 13.81 4.75
CA ALA A 303 -9.88 14.58 5.99
C ALA A 303 -8.50 14.47 6.68
N LEU A 304 -7.89 13.28 6.66
CA LEU A 304 -6.52 13.05 7.13
C LEU A 304 -5.51 13.89 6.33
N LEU A 305 -5.63 13.93 5.00
CA LEU A 305 -4.77 14.73 4.13
C LEU A 305 -4.90 16.23 4.45
N VAL A 306 -6.12 16.74 4.65
CA VAL A 306 -6.35 18.14 5.03
C VAL A 306 -5.77 18.44 6.41
N LEU A 307 -5.89 17.52 7.37
CA LEU A 307 -5.30 17.68 8.70
C LEU A 307 -3.76 17.65 8.63
N ALA A 308 -3.18 16.75 7.83
CA ALA A 308 -1.74 16.73 7.58
C ALA A 308 -1.25 18.04 6.95
N ALA A 309 -1.99 18.58 5.98
CA ALA A 309 -1.68 19.89 5.39
C ALA A 309 -1.70 21.03 6.41
N LEU A 310 -2.65 21.00 7.34
CA LEU A 310 -2.73 21.98 8.41
C LEU A 310 -1.53 21.92 9.38
N LEU A 311 -0.92 20.74 9.51
CA LEU A 311 0.14 20.48 10.48
C LEU A 311 1.54 20.29 9.89
N HIS A 312 1.69 20.23 8.56
CA HIS A 312 2.96 19.87 7.91
C HIS A 312 4.14 20.72 8.40
N ASP A 313 3.89 22.01 8.59
CA ASP A 313 4.87 23.01 8.99
C ASP A 313 4.78 23.43 10.47
N VAL A 314 3.99 22.74 11.29
CA VAL A 314 3.70 23.17 12.69
C VAL A 314 4.95 23.23 13.57
N GLY A 315 6.01 22.51 13.20
CA GLY A 315 7.30 22.50 13.91
C GLY A 315 8.24 23.67 13.56
N LYS A 316 7.93 24.50 12.56
CA LYS A 316 8.79 25.63 12.15
C LYS A 316 9.02 26.66 13.26
N PRO A 317 8.01 27.09 14.05
CA PRO A 317 8.22 28.06 15.13
C PRO A 317 9.25 27.57 16.17
N GLU A 318 9.21 26.30 16.56
CA GLU A 318 10.14 25.73 17.56
C GLU A 318 11.57 25.54 17.03
N THR A 319 11.73 25.37 15.71
CA THR A 319 13.02 25.10 15.05
C THR A 319 13.62 26.33 14.36
N MET A 320 12.97 27.49 14.50
CA MET A 320 13.44 28.73 13.88
C MET A 320 14.80 29.13 14.42
N SER A 321 15.77 29.27 13.52
CA SER A 321 17.13 29.72 13.82
C SER A 321 17.62 30.72 12.78
N LEU A 322 18.61 31.53 13.15
CA LEU A 322 19.25 32.50 12.26
C LEU A 322 20.61 31.98 11.81
N HIS A 323 20.76 31.79 10.49
CA HIS A 323 22.04 31.47 9.88
C HIS A 323 22.99 32.69 9.97
N PRO A 324 24.32 32.49 10.06
CA PRO A 324 25.30 33.59 10.08
C PRO A 324 25.22 34.58 8.90
N SER A 325 24.56 34.20 7.79
CA SER A 325 24.30 35.07 6.64
C SER A 325 23.06 35.96 6.79
N GLY A 326 22.36 35.90 7.93
CA GLY A 326 21.12 36.64 8.19
C GLY A 326 19.85 35.99 7.61
N ARG A 327 19.93 34.74 7.14
CA ARG A 327 18.77 33.99 6.65
C ARG A 327 18.14 33.17 7.78
N ILE A 328 16.81 33.10 7.81
CA ILE A 328 16.08 32.21 8.72
C ILE A 328 16.22 30.75 8.22
N GLN A 329 16.27 29.79 9.14
CA GLN A 329 16.34 28.35 8.88
C GLN A 329 15.44 27.59 9.86
N PHE A 330 14.90 26.46 9.40
CA PHE A 330 13.99 25.58 10.14
C PHE A 330 14.49 24.13 10.06
N ILE A 331 15.65 23.86 10.65
CA ILE A 331 16.31 22.55 10.53
C ILE A 331 15.60 21.55 11.44
N GLY A 332 15.18 20.39 10.88
CA GLY A 332 14.50 19.32 11.63
C GLY A 332 13.08 19.67 12.07
N HIS A 333 12.43 20.60 11.38
CA HIS A 333 11.05 21.00 11.69
C HIS A 333 10.05 19.89 11.41
N GLU A 334 10.38 18.97 10.51
CA GLU A 334 9.62 17.77 10.17
C GLU A 334 9.52 16.80 11.37
N ASP A 335 10.61 16.57 12.10
CA ASP A 335 10.63 15.69 13.29
C ASP A 335 9.89 16.32 14.47
N VAL A 336 10.13 17.62 14.70
CA VAL A 336 9.42 18.38 15.73
C VAL A 336 7.93 18.46 15.40
N GLY A 337 7.59 18.72 14.14
CA GLY A 337 6.23 18.76 13.64
C GLY A 337 5.51 17.42 13.79
N ALA A 338 6.17 16.31 13.50
CA ALA A 338 5.62 14.97 13.67
C ALA A 338 5.27 14.67 15.13
N ARG A 339 6.18 15.01 16.07
CA ARG A 339 5.91 14.90 17.51
C ARG A 339 4.71 15.77 17.92
N MET A 340 4.67 17.03 17.49
CA MET A 340 3.56 17.92 17.78
C MET A 340 2.24 17.40 17.19
N ALA A 341 2.26 16.85 15.97
CA ALA A 341 1.10 16.28 15.32
C ALA A 341 0.53 15.10 16.11
N ARG A 342 1.38 14.24 16.68
CA ARG A 342 0.96 13.17 17.60
C ARG A 342 0.30 13.72 18.87
N GLU A 343 0.87 14.76 19.48
CA GLU A 343 0.30 15.41 20.67
C GLU A 343 -1.05 16.07 20.38
N ILE A 344 -1.16 16.77 19.25
CA ILE A 344 -2.39 17.39 18.76
C ILE A 344 -3.45 16.33 18.47
N ALA A 345 -3.10 15.25 17.77
CA ALA A 345 -4.00 14.14 17.47
C ALA A 345 -4.58 13.51 18.75
N ALA A 346 -3.74 13.28 19.75
CA ALA A 346 -4.19 12.77 21.05
C ALA A 346 -5.17 13.73 21.74
N ARG A 347 -4.90 15.05 21.69
CA ARG A 347 -5.79 16.08 22.25
C ARG A 347 -7.12 16.20 21.49
N LEU A 348 -7.13 15.92 20.19
CA LEU A 348 -8.33 15.86 19.35
C LEU A 348 -9.09 14.53 19.46
N GLY A 349 -8.62 13.57 20.27
CA GLY A 349 -9.26 12.28 20.46
C GLY A 349 -9.16 11.35 19.25
N LEU A 350 -8.13 11.52 18.40
CA LEU A 350 -7.92 10.66 17.25
C LEU A 350 -7.47 9.27 17.68
N THR A 351 -7.84 8.26 16.90
CA THR A 351 -7.46 6.87 17.16
C THR A 351 -5.95 6.66 16.92
N PRO A 352 -5.36 5.57 17.44
CA PRO A 352 -3.94 5.30 17.26
C PRO A 352 -3.50 5.18 15.80
N GLY A 353 -4.30 4.53 14.93
CA GLY A 353 -3.96 4.38 13.52
C GLY A 353 -4.00 5.69 12.75
N VAL A 354 -4.96 6.57 13.05
CA VAL A 354 -5.03 7.92 12.47
C VAL A 354 -3.88 8.79 12.96
N THR A 355 -3.54 8.67 14.25
CA THR A 355 -2.41 9.39 14.86
C THR A 355 -1.09 9.00 14.20
N GLU A 356 -0.84 7.70 14.02
CA GLU A 356 0.37 7.20 13.35
C GLU A 356 0.43 7.66 11.89
N ALA A 357 -0.69 7.63 11.18
CA ALA A 357 -0.75 8.08 9.80
C ALA A 357 -0.48 9.60 9.66
N LEU A 358 -1.06 10.41 10.55
CA LEU A 358 -0.85 11.85 10.59
C LEU A 358 0.61 12.20 10.90
N GLU A 359 1.17 11.58 11.95
CA GLU A 359 2.58 11.73 12.32
C GLU A 359 3.50 11.39 11.15
N ARG A 360 3.24 10.28 10.46
CA ARG A 360 4.03 9.83 9.31
C ARG A 360 3.94 10.79 8.12
N LEU A 361 2.76 11.31 7.81
CA LEU A 361 2.59 12.31 6.76
C LEU A 361 3.36 13.58 7.07
N VAL A 362 3.31 14.07 8.31
CA VAL A 362 4.05 15.26 8.74
C VAL A 362 5.56 15.00 8.77
N ALA A 363 6.01 13.83 9.24
CA ALA A 363 7.45 13.50 9.25
C ALA A 363 8.05 13.45 7.83
N LEU A 364 7.29 12.99 6.84
CA LEU A 364 7.78 12.78 5.48
C LEU A 364 7.49 13.93 4.51
N HIS A 365 6.78 14.98 4.93
CA HIS A 365 6.17 15.96 4.00
C HIS A 365 7.17 16.66 3.06
N MET A 366 8.40 16.92 3.51
CA MET A 366 9.45 17.55 2.70
C MET A 366 10.09 16.60 1.68
N LEU A 367 10.02 15.28 1.91
CA LEU A 367 10.77 14.30 1.14
C LEU A 367 10.41 14.33 -0.36
N PRO A 368 9.13 14.32 -0.77
CA PRO A 368 8.79 14.39 -2.20
C PRO A 368 9.20 15.72 -2.85
N VAL A 369 9.24 16.83 -2.09
CA VAL A 369 9.67 18.14 -2.61
C VAL A 369 11.17 18.13 -2.90
N HIS A 370 11.97 17.60 -1.99
CA HIS A 370 13.43 17.48 -2.19
C HIS A 370 13.79 16.54 -3.34
N LEU A 371 13.05 15.45 -3.52
CA LEU A 371 13.27 14.50 -4.62
C LEU A 371 12.82 15.09 -5.96
N GLY A 372 11.75 15.88 -5.98
CA GLY A 372 11.26 16.57 -7.19
C GLY A 372 12.18 17.68 -7.70
N ASP A 373 12.96 18.34 -6.83
CA ASP A 373 13.92 19.38 -7.21
C ASP A 373 15.21 18.84 -7.86
N GLY A 374 15.38 17.51 -7.95
CA GLY A 374 16.61 16.85 -8.37
C GLY A 374 16.42 15.73 -9.38
N ARG A 375 17.47 14.90 -9.50
CA ARG A 375 17.39 13.59 -10.15
C ARG A 375 17.53 12.55 -9.04
N PRO A 376 16.42 12.14 -8.41
CA PRO A 376 16.48 11.19 -7.30
C PRO A 376 17.05 9.85 -7.80
N GLN A 377 17.83 9.19 -6.96
CA GLN A 377 18.20 7.80 -7.25
C GLN A 377 16.95 6.91 -7.07
N PRO A 378 16.87 5.79 -7.80
CA PRO A 378 15.82 4.80 -7.60
C PRO A 378 15.65 4.37 -6.12
N SER A 379 16.75 4.25 -5.37
CA SER A 379 16.76 3.94 -3.93
C SER A 379 16.08 5.02 -3.08
N ASP A 380 16.28 6.31 -3.40
CA ASP A 380 15.61 7.42 -2.71
C ASP A 380 14.08 7.34 -2.89
N LEU A 381 13.63 7.03 -4.11
CA LEU A 381 12.21 6.84 -4.43
C LEU A 381 11.65 5.62 -3.70
N HIS A 382 12.41 4.52 -3.65
CA HIS A 382 12.04 3.32 -2.93
C HIS A 382 11.86 3.60 -1.43
N LEU A 383 12.81 4.30 -0.79
CA LEU A 383 12.73 4.68 0.61
C LEU A 383 11.53 5.58 0.91
N MET A 384 11.26 6.56 0.04
CA MET A 384 10.08 7.43 0.17
C MET A 384 8.79 6.61 0.14
N LEU A 385 8.59 5.79 -0.90
CA LEU A 385 7.38 5.00 -1.07
C LEU A 385 7.24 3.96 0.06
N ARG A 386 8.33 3.28 0.42
CA ARG A 386 8.36 2.31 1.53
C ARG A 386 8.01 2.98 2.85
N GLY A 387 8.58 4.15 3.12
CA GLY A 387 8.32 4.93 4.33
C GLY A 387 6.88 5.42 4.41
N ALA A 388 6.33 5.92 3.29
CA ALA A 388 4.97 6.43 3.23
C ALA A 388 3.90 5.34 3.34
N GLY A 389 4.18 4.11 2.88
CA GLY A 389 3.18 3.06 2.98
C GLY A 389 2.03 3.25 2.00
N GLU A 390 0.84 2.87 2.45
CA GLU A 390 -0.43 3.16 1.77
C GLU A 390 -0.82 4.66 1.80
N LEU A 391 -0.02 5.50 2.47
CA LEU A 391 -0.23 6.96 2.53
C LEU A 391 0.56 7.70 1.44
N ALA A 392 1.24 7.00 0.54
CA ALA A 392 1.99 7.62 -0.55
C ALA A 392 1.14 8.59 -1.40
N PRO A 393 -0.12 8.28 -1.76
CA PRO A 393 -0.96 9.23 -2.49
C PRO A 393 -1.22 10.53 -1.71
N GLU A 394 -1.54 10.43 -0.42
CA GLU A 394 -1.72 11.57 0.48
C GLU A 394 -0.44 12.40 0.59
N LEU A 395 0.72 11.75 0.77
CA LEU A 395 2.03 12.41 0.85
C LEU A 395 2.38 13.16 -0.44
N LEU A 396 2.18 12.53 -1.60
CA LEU A 396 2.45 13.14 -2.90
C LEU A 396 1.54 14.35 -3.14
N LEU A 397 0.25 14.22 -2.85
CA LEU A 397 -0.69 15.36 -2.96
C LEU A 397 -0.36 16.50 -2.01
N LEU A 398 0.06 16.20 -0.79
CA LEU A 398 0.53 17.19 0.18
C LEU A 398 1.71 17.99 -0.40
N SER A 399 2.71 17.29 -0.96
CA SER A 399 3.88 17.95 -1.57
C SER A 399 3.52 18.83 -2.77
N LEU A 400 2.56 18.39 -3.60
CA LEU A 400 2.10 19.17 -4.75
C LEU A 400 1.39 20.44 -4.30
N ALA A 401 0.50 20.34 -3.31
CA ALA A 401 -0.20 21.49 -2.77
C ALA A 401 0.75 22.48 -2.10
N ASP A 402 1.77 22.00 -1.39
CA ASP A 402 2.84 22.82 -0.79
C ASP A 402 3.59 23.63 -1.87
N VAL A 403 4.11 22.95 -2.90
CA VAL A 403 4.84 23.61 -4.00
C VAL A 403 3.95 24.60 -4.77
N LEU A 404 2.67 24.30 -4.97
CA LEU A 404 1.72 25.23 -5.61
C LEU A 404 1.47 26.51 -4.78
N SER A 405 1.65 26.41 -3.47
CA SER A 405 1.41 27.48 -2.50
C SER A 405 2.62 28.38 -2.29
N ALA A 406 3.81 27.86 -2.60
CA ALA A 406 5.01 28.66 -2.63
C ALA A 406 4.96 29.60 -3.86
N ARG A 407 4.78 30.91 -3.61
CA ARG A 407 4.79 31.96 -4.65
C ARG A 407 5.71 33.10 -4.22
N GLY A 408 7.01 32.88 -4.24
CA GLY A 408 8.01 33.92 -3.99
C GLY A 408 8.49 34.60 -5.28
N PRO A 409 8.94 35.88 -5.24
CA PRO A 409 9.55 36.56 -6.39
C PRO A 409 10.85 35.90 -6.90
N ALA A 410 11.42 34.97 -6.11
CA ALA A 410 12.61 34.18 -6.46
C ALA A 410 12.29 32.74 -6.93
N GLN A 411 11.02 32.34 -7.00
CA GLN A 411 10.63 31.00 -7.42
C GLN A 411 10.26 30.97 -8.91
N PRO A 412 10.95 30.17 -9.73
CA PRO A 412 10.58 29.98 -11.11
C PRO A 412 9.27 29.18 -11.22
N GLY A 413 8.34 29.61 -12.08
CA GLY A 413 7.05 28.93 -12.28
C GLY A 413 7.15 27.48 -12.77
N TYR A 414 8.30 27.03 -13.27
CA TYR A 414 8.50 25.64 -13.72
C TYR A 414 8.49 24.63 -12.57
N ARG A 415 8.77 25.05 -11.33
CA ARG A 415 8.90 24.12 -10.18
C ARG A 415 7.59 23.39 -9.86
N ALA A 416 6.45 24.07 -10.03
CA ALA A 416 5.14 23.44 -9.85
C ALA A 416 4.80 22.46 -10.98
N GLU A 417 5.25 22.73 -12.20
CA GLU A 417 5.07 21.80 -13.34
C GLU A 417 5.94 20.55 -13.17
N GLU A 418 7.20 20.72 -12.75
CA GLU A 418 8.11 19.62 -12.44
C GLU A 418 7.59 18.76 -11.28
N GLN A 419 7.10 19.39 -10.19
CA GLN A 419 6.48 18.66 -9.09
C GLN A 419 5.22 17.90 -9.52
N LEU A 420 4.40 18.49 -10.40
CA LEU A 420 3.22 17.80 -10.92
C LEU A 420 3.61 16.57 -11.74
N ILE A 421 4.63 16.68 -12.61
CA ILE A 421 5.14 15.54 -13.39
C ILE A 421 5.66 14.46 -12.46
N PHE A 422 6.45 14.83 -11.45
CA PHE A 422 6.96 13.90 -10.44
C PHE A 422 5.82 13.17 -9.70
N VAL A 423 4.82 13.91 -9.24
CA VAL A 423 3.64 13.33 -8.58
C VAL A 423 2.88 12.39 -9.51
N GLN A 424 2.70 12.75 -10.78
CA GLN A 424 2.04 11.89 -11.76
C GLN A 424 2.81 10.59 -11.98
N GLU A 425 4.13 10.66 -12.13
CA GLU A 425 5.00 9.49 -12.29
C GLU A 425 4.93 8.59 -11.05
N MET A 426 5.04 9.15 -9.85
CA MET A 426 5.04 8.37 -8.60
C MET A 426 3.66 7.77 -8.28
N LEU A 427 2.57 8.47 -8.61
CA LEU A 427 1.23 7.88 -8.52
C LEU A 427 1.06 6.75 -9.53
N GLY A 428 1.63 6.88 -10.74
CA GLY A 428 1.68 5.80 -11.72
C GLY A 428 2.43 4.58 -11.18
N GLU A 429 3.64 4.77 -10.66
CA GLU A 429 4.40 3.70 -10.01
C GLU A 429 3.60 3.04 -8.87
N PHE A 430 2.94 3.84 -8.03
CA PHE A 430 2.13 3.34 -6.92
C PHE A 430 0.90 2.53 -7.39
N PHE A 431 0.12 3.04 -8.35
CA PHE A 431 -1.12 2.40 -8.79
C PHE A 431 -0.90 1.27 -9.81
N ASP A 432 0.05 1.39 -10.74
CA ASP A 432 0.30 0.40 -11.79
C ASP A 432 1.14 -0.78 -11.30
N HIS A 433 2.10 -0.53 -10.42
CA HIS A 433 3.04 -1.55 -9.94
C HIS A 433 2.75 -2.00 -8.50
N GLY A 434 1.83 -1.31 -7.82
CA GLY A 434 1.50 -1.56 -6.43
C GLY A 434 2.61 -1.09 -5.51
N PHE A 435 2.31 -1.10 -4.21
CA PHE A 435 3.26 -0.80 -3.14
C PHE A 435 4.58 -1.55 -3.39
N LEU A 436 5.67 -0.86 -3.76
CA LEU A 436 7.00 -1.43 -3.96
C LEU A 436 7.58 -1.85 -2.61
N ARG A 437 6.97 -2.85 -1.99
CA ARG A 437 7.30 -3.28 -0.64
C ARG A 437 8.68 -3.91 -0.65
N PHE A 438 9.03 -4.65 -1.71
CA PHE A 438 10.37 -5.20 -1.92
C PHE A 438 10.61 -5.43 -3.42
N PRO A 439 11.66 -4.84 -4.03
CA PRO A 439 12.14 -5.35 -5.32
C PRO A 439 12.50 -6.84 -5.16
N ASN A 440 12.40 -7.62 -6.23
CA ASN A 440 12.77 -9.04 -6.23
C ASN A 440 14.30 -9.19 -6.09
N LEU A 441 14.80 -8.99 -4.87
CA LEU A 441 16.20 -9.06 -4.54
C LEU A 441 16.70 -10.48 -4.85
N PRO A 442 17.74 -10.64 -5.69
CA PRO A 442 18.23 -11.96 -6.07
C PRO A 442 19.07 -12.63 -4.97
N VAL A 443 19.20 -12.00 -3.81
CA VAL A 443 19.88 -12.48 -2.60
C VAL A 443 18.87 -12.57 -1.46
N SER A 444 18.77 -13.73 -0.83
CA SER A 444 17.87 -13.98 0.31
C SER A 444 18.60 -14.03 1.65
N SER A 445 17.86 -13.97 2.76
CA SER A 445 18.42 -14.21 4.10
C SER A 445 19.10 -15.59 4.20
N MET A 446 18.55 -16.59 3.52
CA MET A 446 19.11 -17.95 3.51
C MET A 446 20.44 -18.02 2.75
N ASP A 447 20.61 -17.20 1.71
CA ASP A 447 21.89 -17.08 1.01
C ASP A 447 22.95 -16.45 1.91
N LEU A 448 22.60 -15.39 2.66
CA LEU A 448 23.52 -14.77 3.63
C LEU A 448 23.95 -15.76 4.73
N GLN A 449 23.01 -16.59 5.20
CA GLN A 449 23.31 -17.63 6.19
C GLN A 449 24.22 -18.72 5.62
N THR A 450 23.93 -19.20 4.41
CA THR A 450 24.64 -20.35 3.82
C THR A 450 26.05 -19.98 3.37
N GLU A 451 26.22 -18.82 2.75
CA GLU A 451 27.49 -18.40 2.14
C GLU A 451 28.40 -17.67 3.13
N PHE A 452 27.84 -16.92 4.09
CA PHE A 452 28.60 -16.07 5.00
C PHE A 452 28.42 -16.39 6.49
N GLY A 453 27.55 -17.37 6.83
CA GLY A 453 27.29 -17.72 8.23
C GLY A 453 26.54 -16.64 9.01
N VAL A 454 25.90 -15.68 8.34
CA VAL A 454 25.13 -14.62 8.99
C VAL A 454 23.80 -15.19 9.47
N GLU A 455 23.62 -15.29 10.78
CA GLU A 455 22.36 -15.74 11.37
C GLU A 455 21.23 -14.70 11.19
N GLU A 456 19.98 -15.16 11.20
CA GLU A 456 18.80 -14.28 11.21
C GLU A 456 18.85 -13.35 12.43
N SER A 457 19.23 -12.11 12.15
CA SER A 457 19.60 -11.11 13.15
C SER A 457 19.39 -9.70 12.59
N VAL A 458 19.52 -8.69 13.45
CA VAL A 458 19.46 -7.27 13.03
C VAL A 458 20.47 -6.98 11.92
N LEU A 459 21.64 -7.62 11.96
CA LEU A 459 22.66 -7.48 10.92
C LEU A 459 22.15 -8.00 9.57
N SER A 460 21.55 -9.20 9.52
CA SER A 460 20.97 -9.74 8.28
C SER A 460 19.87 -8.85 7.70
N CYS A 461 19.05 -8.23 8.55
CA CYS A 461 18.00 -7.31 8.11
C CYS A 461 18.60 -6.07 7.47
N ARG A 462 19.58 -5.43 8.13
CA ARG A 462 20.27 -4.24 7.59
C ARG A 462 20.98 -4.56 6.28
N MET A 463 21.62 -5.73 6.17
CA MET A 463 22.31 -6.14 4.95
C MET A 463 21.32 -6.29 3.79
N LEU A 464 20.20 -6.96 4.03
CA LEU A 464 19.16 -7.10 2.99
C LEU A 464 18.56 -5.75 2.61
N GLU A 465 18.40 -4.82 3.55
CA GLU A 465 17.97 -3.46 3.26
C GLU A 465 18.98 -2.72 2.38
N GLN A 466 20.27 -2.73 2.71
CA GLN A 466 21.29 -2.08 1.89
C GLN A 466 21.40 -2.73 0.50
N LEU A 467 21.40 -4.06 0.42
CA LEU A 467 21.39 -4.81 -0.85
C LEU A 467 20.15 -4.50 -1.69
N THR A 468 19.01 -4.21 -1.06
CA THR A 468 17.79 -3.77 -1.73
C THR A 468 17.98 -2.42 -2.41
N LEU A 469 18.62 -1.47 -1.72
CA LEU A 469 18.91 -0.15 -2.28
C LEU A 469 19.89 -0.26 -3.45
N ASP A 470 21.00 -0.97 -3.26
CA ASP A 470 22.02 -1.21 -4.28
C ASP A 470 21.45 -1.91 -5.53
N TYR A 471 20.54 -2.89 -5.33
CA TYR A 471 19.86 -3.57 -6.43
C TYR A 471 18.94 -2.64 -7.23
N VAL A 472 18.20 -1.77 -6.54
CA VAL A 472 17.26 -0.82 -7.16
C VAL A 472 18.00 0.27 -7.93
N ASP A 473 19.17 0.67 -7.46
CA ASP A 473 20.07 1.58 -8.18
C ASP A 473 20.80 0.92 -9.36
N GLY A 474 20.72 -0.41 -9.44
CA GLY A 474 21.30 -1.20 -10.53
C GLY A 474 22.78 -1.51 -10.37
N GLU A 475 23.31 -1.42 -9.14
CA GLU A 475 24.69 -1.79 -8.81
C GLU A 475 24.96 -3.28 -9.07
N PHE A 476 23.93 -4.13 -8.98
CA PHE A 476 23.96 -5.51 -9.41
C PHE A 476 22.60 -5.99 -9.94
N GLN A 477 22.59 -7.11 -10.67
CA GLN A 477 21.38 -7.66 -11.29
C GLN A 477 21.12 -9.14 -10.97
N GLY A 478 22.16 -9.89 -10.60
CA GLY A 478 22.09 -11.33 -10.37
C GLY A 478 22.49 -11.75 -8.96
N ARG A 479 22.19 -13.01 -8.60
CA ARG A 479 22.53 -13.57 -7.29
C ARG A 479 24.04 -13.56 -7.03
N GLU A 480 24.85 -13.90 -8.03
CA GLU A 480 26.32 -13.98 -7.89
C GLU A 480 26.93 -12.62 -7.56
N ASP A 481 26.60 -11.59 -8.35
CA ASP A 481 27.04 -10.21 -8.12
C ASP A 481 26.49 -9.65 -6.79
N GLY A 482 25.24 -10.00 -6.44
CA GLY A 482 24.64 -9.61 -5.17
C GLY A 482 25.34 -10.23 -3.96
N LEU A 483 25.83 -11.48 -4.06
CA LEU A 483 26.63 -12.11 -3.02
C LEU A 483 28.02 -11.46 -2.91
N ALA A 484 28.65 -11.09 -4.03
CA ALA A 484 29.88 -10.32 -3.99
C ALA A 484 29.69 -8.99 -3.26
N ARG A 485 28.57 -8.30 -3.53
CA ARG A 485 28.21 -7.07 -2.83
C ARG A 485 27.95 -7.30 -1.33
N ALA A 486 27.29 -8.40 -0.97
CA ALA A 486 27.09 -8.77 0.43
C ALA A 486 28.40 -9.02 1.18
N ALA A 487 29.41 -9.59 0.52
CA ALA A 487 30.74 -9.77 1.10
C ALA A 487 31.43 -8.41 1.36
N GLU A 488 31.31 -7.45 0.44
CA GLU A 488 31.84 -6.09 0.63
C GLU A 488 31.19 -5.40 1.84
N LEU A 489 29.87 -5.55 2.03
CA LEU A 489 29.16 -4.98 3.18
C LEU A 489 29.64 -5.57 4.52
N LEU A 490 30.03 -6.84 4.55
CA LEU A 490 30.58 -7.48 5.75
C LEU A 490 31.98 -7.01 6.11
N GLU A 491 32.77 -6.59 5.12
CA GLU A 491 34.09 -6.00 5.32
C GLU A 491 34.02 -4.50 5.68
N ALA A 492 32.91 -3.85 5.33
CA ALA A 492 32.66 -2.45 5.65
C ALA A 492 32.27 -2.27 7.13
N PRO A 493 32.78 -1.23 7.82
CA PRO A 493 32.28 -0.81 9.13
C PRO A 493 30.74 -0.69 9.14
N ALA A 494 30.09 -1.28 10.15
CA ALA A 494 28.63 -1.36 10.26
C ALA A 494 27.92 0.00 10.50
N ASP A 495 28.69 1.08 10.62
CA ASP A 495 28.25 2.47 10.71
C ASP A 495 28.23 3.20 9.35
N LEU A 496 28.68 2.56 8.27
CA LEU A 496 28.74 3.14 6.92
C LEU A 496 27.51 2.84 6.05
N TRP A 497 26.59 2.01 6.52
CA TRP A 497 25.38 1.61 5.79
C TRP A 497 24.21 1.33 6.73
#